data_AF-A0AA95JJG3-F1
#
_entry.id   AF-A0AA95JJG3-F1
#
_cell.length_a   1.000
_cell.length_b   1.000
_cell.length_c   1.000
_cell.angle_alpha   90.00
_cell.angle_beta   90.00
_cell.angle_gamma   90.00
#
_symmetry.space_group_name_H-M   'P 1'
#
loop_
_entity.id
_entity.type
_entity.pdbx_description
1 polymer ?
#
loop_
_entity_poly.entity_id
_entity_poly.type
_entity_poly.pdbx_seq_one_letter_code
_entity_poly.pdbx_strand_id
1 'polypeptide(L)'
;MKKSLLLIFYFIFTSIFSQNRKQPVDLKIKGDYTHLATKTVFPELWLGFQREAIFSYDMKNLHIAVSYVQQTSKKSKTVLTIYLYPKEYIDNQILRDEFDSYSYTLNRNSNTNVETKPSFANLSNDSLKVSNIYSVFNNAMGQPDFFKGVKYVNKSSLLSIYECGGWTFKIRASSDEMGHNQLEELKNKVENYFGVLNVASIKTLPLNDAPDIILSASVKRDSMMMYATSEAAKSKISWLSQHLEKKELLTGFHDMKIDSEIYSIEKMISYYKAHEKDWPINRDTKKYFDEMIKIAENGRLKDHIYEKFHGLIDYPEGESRKEDYVQFKIDKNISEDTNEIFYKIFFKLE
;
A
#
# COMPACT_ATOMS: atom_id res chain seq x y z
N MET A 1 18.30 4.68 -50.59
CA MET A 1 18.47 4.18 -49.20
C MET A 1 17.79 5.01 -48.09
N LYS A 2 17.50 6.31 -48.24
CA LYS A 2 16.89 7.13 -47.16
C LYS A 2 15.40 6.87 -46.83
N LYS A 3 14.61 6.29 -47.74
CA LYS A 3 13.17 6.02 -47.52
C LYS A 3 12.90 4.73 -46.70
N SER A 4 13.86 3.80 -46.64
CA SER A 4 13.68 2.53 -45.92
C SER A 4 13.93 2.65 -44.41
N LEU A 5 14.70 3.65 -43.97
CA LEU A 5 14.97 3.87 -42.53
C LEU A 5 13.78 4.49 -41.79
N LEU A 6 12.98 5.32 -42.47
CA LEU A 6 11.79 5.99 -41.90
C LEU A 6 10.66 5.00 -41.58
N LEU A 7 10.48 3.97 -42.40
CA LEU A 7 9.50 2.90 -42.17
C LEU A 7 9.88 1.99 -40.97
N ILE A 8 11.17 1.76 -40.75
CA ILE A 8 11.67 0.98 -39.61
C ILE A 8 11.47 1.78 -38.30
N PHE A 9 11.75 3.09 -38.32
CA PHE A 9 11.49 3.95 -37.16
C PHE A 9 9.99 4.06 -36.81
N TYR A 10 9.10 4.06 -37.81
CA TYR A 10 7.65 4.11 -37.57
C TYR A 10 7.11 2.80 -36.94
N PHE A 11 7.67 1.64 -37.32
CA PHE A 11 7.27 0.34 -36.74
C PHE A 11 7.81 0.13 -35.31
N ILE A 12 8.98 0.70 -34.97
CA ILE A 12 9.54 0.62 -33.62
C ILE A 12 8.76 1.54 -32.66
N PHE A 13 8.27 2.70 -33.12
CA PHE A 13 7.49 3.60 -32.27
C PHE A 13 6.06 3.11 -32.01
N THR A 14 5.43 2.33 -32.89
CA THR A 14 4.06 1.81 -32.65
C THR A 14 4.01 0.53 -31.83
N SER A 15 5.12 -0.20 -31.68
CA SER A 15 5.16 -1.44 -30.89
C SER A 15 5.51 -1.24 -29.41
N ILE A 16 5.85 -0.01 -29.00
CA ILE A 16 6.11 0.34 -27.59
C ILE A 16 4.85 0.93 -26.91
N PHE A 17 3.84 1.35 -27.68
CA PHE A 17 2.62 1.95 -27.13
C PHE A 17 1.54 0.89 -26.84
N SER A 18 1.39 0.62 -25.53
CA SER A 18 0.32 -0.12 -24.85
C SER A 18 0.57 -1.62 -24.62
N GLN A 19 1.45 -1.94 -23.66
CA GLN A 19 1.50 -3.27 -23.04
C GLN A 19 0.26 -3.57 -22.18
N ASN A 20 -0.51 -2.54 -21.81
CA ASN A 20 -1.73 -2.65 -21.02
C ASN A 20 -2.94 -2.93 -21.91
N ARG A 21 -3.82 -3.83 -21.45
CA ARG A 21 -5.10 -4.04 -22.13
C ARG A 21 -6.01 -2.86 -21.84
N LYS A 22 -6.80 -2.44 -22.83
CA LYS A 22 -7.85 -1.41 -22.64
C LYS A 22 -8.90 -1.84 -21.62
N GLN A 23 -9.17 -3.15 -21.53
CA GLN A 23 -10.03 -3.77 -20.56
C GLN A 23 -9.45 -5.15 -20.16
N PRO A 24 -9.72 -5.64 -18.95
CA PRO A 24 -9.27 -6.95 -18.53
C PRO A 24 -9.84 -8.05 -19.43
N VAL A 25 -9.04 -9.06 -19.74
CA VAL A 25 -9.46 -10.23 -20.55
C VAL A 25 -9.53 -11.46 -19.66
N ASP A 26 -10.66 -12.16 -19.70
CA ASP A 26 -10.83 -13.45 -19.04
C ASP A 26 -10.09 -14.56 -19.82
N LEU A 27 -9.05 -15.11 -19.21
CA LEU A 27 -8.25 -16.20 -19.75
C LEU A 27 -9.05 -17.50 -19.65
N LYS A 28 -9.51 -18.01 -20.80
CA LYS A 28 -10.27 -19.26 -20.90
C LYS A 28 -9.37 -20.50 -20.71
N ILE A 29 -8.88 -20.71 -19.49
CA ILE A 29 -8.00 -21.82 -19.10
C ILE A 29 -8.83 -22.95 -18.48
N LYS A 30 -8.68 -24.16 -19.01
CA LYS A 30 -9.19 -25.41 -18.43
C LYS A 30 -8.13 -26.04 -17.52
N GLY A 31 -8.53 -26.63 -16.39
CA GLY A 31 -7.59 -27.18 -15.42
C GLY A 31 -6.81 -26.11 -14.67
N ASP A 32 -5.63 -26.49 -14.18
CA ASP A 32 -4.76 -25.62 -13.41
C ASP A 32 -4.11 -24.54 -14.28
N TYR A 33 -3.98 -23.34 -13.74
CA TYR A 33 -3.29 -22.23 -14.38
C TYR A 33 -1.99 -21.91 -13.65
N THR A 34 -0.86 -22.01 -14.34
CA THR A 34 0.42 -21.57 -13.80
C THR A 34 0.73 -20.16 -14.28
N HIS A 35 0.83 -19.21 -13.34
CA HIS A 35 1.33 -17.88 -13.67
C HIS A 35 2.83 -17.94 -13.94
N LEU A 36 3.21 -17.76 -15.21
CA LEU A 36 4.56 -18.09 -15.69
C LEU A 36 5.67 -17.29 -15.01
N ALA A 37 5.41 -16.04 -14.62
CA ALA A 37 6.42 -15.15 -14.05
C ALA A 37 6.76 -15.50 -12.60
N THR A 38 5.77 -15.88 -11.80
CA THR A 38 5.97 -16.22 -10.37
C THR A 38 5.96 -17.71 -10.08
N LYS A 39 5.63 -18.54 -11.09
CA LYS A 39 5.40 -19.99 -10.97
C LYS A 39 4.27 -20.37 -10.00
N THR A 40 3.46 -19.40 -9.57
CA THR A 40 2.30 -19.66 -8.73
C THR A 40 1.27 -20.47 -9.51
N VAL A 41 0.84 -21.60 -8.94
CA VAL A 41 -0.19 -22.46 -9.52
C VAL A 41 -1.55 -22.10 -8.92
N PHE A 42 -2.50 -21.80 -9.80
CA PHE A 42 -3.90 -21.52 -9.49
C PHE A 42 -4.73 -22.72 -9.96
N PRO A 43 -5.01 -23.69 -9.08
CA PRO A 43 -5.72 -24.89 -9.46
C PRO A 43 -7.17 -24.61 -9.83
N GLU A 44 -7.81 -25.51 -10.57
CA GLU A 44 -9.23 -25.40 -10.89
C GLU A 44 -10.12 -25.51 -9.64
N LEU A 45 -9.75 -26.35 -8.67
CA LEU A 45 -10.43 -26.53 -7.40
C LEU A 45 -9.43 -26.40 -6.24
N TRP A 46 -9.73 -25.56 -5.26
CA TRP A 46 -8.88 -25.35 -4.08
C TRP A 46 -9.70 -25.23 -2.81
N LEU A 47 -9.54 -26.17 -1.86
CA LEU A 47 -10.25 -26.18 -0.58
C LEU A 47 -11.78 -26.01 -0.71
N GLY A 48 -12.37 -26.61 -1.73
CA GLY A 48 -13.80 -26.51 -2.03
C GLY A 48 -14.22 -25.20 -2.72
N PHE A 49 -13.28 -24.31 -3.03
CA PHE A 49 -13.49 -23.18 -3.93
C PHE A 49 -13.24 -23.59 -5.37
N GLN A 50 -14.22 -23.38 -6.24
CA GLN A 50 -14.08 -23.54 -7.68
C GLN A 50 -13.51 -22.25 -8.29
N ARG A 51 -12.48 -22.36 -9.12
CA ARG A 51 -11.97 -21.22 -9.90
C ARG A 51 -13.02 -20.80 -10.91
N GLU A 52 -13.46 -19.55 -10.84
CA GLU A 52 -14.50 -18.99 -11.71
C GLU A 52 -13.88 -18.27 -12.91
N ALA A 53 -12.84 -17.46 -12.68
CA ALA A 53 -12.25 -16.62 -13.71
C ALA A 53 -10.78 -16.32 -13.44
N ILE A 54 -10.03 -16.04 -14.51
CA ILE A 54 -8.69 -15.48 -14.44
C ILE A 54 -8.68 -14.26 -15.34
N PHE A 55 -8.70 -13.07 -14.76
CA PHE A 55 -8.60 -11.83 -15.53
C PHE A 55 -7.14 -11.42 -15.67
N SER A 56 -6.72 -11.11 -16.90
CA SER A 56 -5.44 -10.49 -17.20
C SER A 56 -5.63 -9.04 -17.58
N TYR A 57 -4.77 -8.16 -17.08
CA TYR A 57 -4.81 -6.71 -17.31
C TYR A 57 -3.78 -6.22 -18.33
N ASP A 58 -2.78 -7.04 -18.65
CA ASP A 58 -1.72 -6.74 -19.62
C ASP A 58 -1.54 -7.87 -20.64
N MET A 59 -0.89 -7.57 -21.76
CA MET A 59 -0.73 -8.54 -22.85
C MET A 59 0.22 -9.70 -22.51
N LYS A 60 1.09 -9.55 -21.51
CA LYS A 60 2.05 -10.57 -21.05
C LYS A 60 1.47 -11.43 -19.93
N ASN A 61 0.25 -11.14 -19.48
CA ASN A 61 -0.44 -11.78 -18.37
C ASN A 61 0.38 -11.75 -17.06
N LEU A 62 1.10 -10.66 -16.80
CA LEU A 62 1.88 -10.45 -15.57
C LEU A 62 1.00 -9.92 -14.42
N HIS A 63 0.03 -9.07 -14.74
CA HIS A 63 -0.99 -8.56 -13.87
C HIS A 63 -2.26 -9.40 -14.07
N ILE A 64 -2.56 -10.21 -13.06
CA ILE A 64 -3.72 -11.09 -13.05
C ILE A 64 -4.56 -10.89 -11.79
N ALA A 65 -5.86 -11.19 -11.92
CA ALA A 65 -6.77 -11.42 -10.80
C ALA A 65 -7.46 -12.78 -10.99
N VAL A 66 -7.31 -13.66 -10.01
CA VAL A 66 -7.90 -15.01 -10.03
C VAL A 66 -9.05 -15.06 -9.04
N SER A 67 -10.25 -15.36 -9.53
CA SER A 67 -11.47 -15.47 -8.72
C SER A 67 -11.83 -16.92 -8.44
N TYR A 68 -12.15 -17.20 -7.19
CA TYR A 68 -12.54 -18.48 -6.63
C TYR A 68 -13.89 -18.30 -5.93
N VAL A 69 -14.83 -19.21 -6.15
CA VAL A 69 -16.15 -19.20 -5.53
C VAL A 69 -16.39 -20.50 -4.79
N GLN A 70 -16.80 -20.37 -3.53
CA GLN A 70 -17.36 -21.46 -2.75
C GLN A 70 -18.83 -21.15 -2.49
N GLN A 71 -19.72 -22.00 -3.01
CA GLN A 71 -21.16 -21.86 -2.85
C GLN A 71 -21.67 -22.90 -1.85
N THR A 72 -22.09 -22.47 -0.66
CA THR A 72 -22.64 -23.37 0.39
C THR A 72 -24.13 -23.60 0.22
N SER A 73 -24.85 -22.64 -0.37
CA SER A 73 -26.28 -22.76 -0.71
C SER A 73 -26.64 -21.91 -1.92
N LYS A 74 -27.88 -22.01 -2.43
CA LYS A 74 -28.35 -21.17 -3.55
C LYS A 74 -28.23 -19.65 -3.29
N LYS A 75 -28.18 -19.23 -2.01
CA LYS A 75 -28.15 -17.82 -1.61
C LYS A 75 -26.85 -17.40 -0.90
N SER A 76 -26.01 -18.34 -0.48
CA SER A 76 -24.76 -18.06 0.21
C SER A 76 -23.57 -18.43 -0.65
N LYS A 77 -22.67 -17.46 -0.82
CA LYS A 77 -21.39 -17.68 -1.48
C LYS A 77 -20.27 -16.91 -0.78
N THR A 78 -19.09 -17.51 -0.82
CA THR A 78 -17.82 -16.84 -0.54
C THR A 78 -17.07 -16.67 -1.85
N VAL A 79 -16.66 -15.44 -2.14
CA VAL A 79 -15.80 -15.11 -3.28
C VAL A 79 -14.44 -14.73 -2.73
N LEU A 80 -13.41 -15.40 -3.23
CA LEU A 80 -12.00 -15.11 -2.98
C LEU A 80 -11.38 -14.62 -4.28
N THR A 81 -10.72 -13.47 -4.25
CA THR A 81 -9.95 -12.95 -5.38
C THR A 81 -8.51 -12.71 -4.97
N ILE A 82 -7.59 -13.32 -5.71
CA ILE A 82 -6.15 -13.13 -5.53
C ILE A 82 -5.64 -12.28 -6.68
N TYR A 83 -5.01 -11.16 -6.35
CA TYR A 83 -4.36 -10.27 -7.30
C TYR A 83 -2.86 -10.49 -7.22
N LEU A 84 -2.23 -10.56 -8.39
CA LEU A 84 -0.80 -10.70 -8.52
C LEU A 84 -0.33 -9.85 -9.69
N TYR A 85 0.57 -8.90 -9.43
CA TYR A 85 1.03 -7.98 -10.45
C TYR A 85 2.42 -7.40 -10.12
N PRO A 86 3.24 -7.09 -11.15
CA PRO A 86 4.57 -6.59 -10.93
C PRO A 86 4.56 -5.10 -10.52
N LYS A 87 5.65 -4.67 -9.90
CA LYS A 87 5.94 -3.27 -9.57
C LYS A 87 7.18 -2.80 -10.32
N GLU A 88 7.13 -1.57 -10.81
CA GLU A 88 8.28 -0.89 -11.42
C GLU A 88 9.10 -0.11 -10.37
N TYR A 89 8.46 0.27 -9.27
CA TYR A 89 9.08 0.90 -8.13
C TYR A 89 8.35 0.48 -6.84
N ILE A 90 9.06 0.57 -5.72
CA ILE A 90 8.49 0.42 -4.38
C ILE A 90 8.86 1.67 -3.61
N ASP A 91 7.86 2.34 -3.05
CA ASP A 91 8.06 3.45 -2.14
C ASP A 91 7.59 3.10 -0.73
N ASN A 92 8.15 3.78 0.27
CA ASN A 92 7.89 3.49 1.67
C ASN A 92 6.40 3.60 2.07
N GLN A 93 5.56 4.28 1.27
CA GLN A 93 4.15 4.54 1.59
C GLN A 93 3.19 3.60 0.86
N ILE A 94 3.68 2.81 -0.10
CA ILE A 94 2.85 2.08 -1.08
C ILE A 94 1.81 1.16 -0.44
N LEU A 95 2.15 0.48 0.67
CA LEU A 95 1.21 -0.37 1.40
C LEU A 95 0.03 0.42 1.98
N ARG A 96 0.30 1.59 2.57
CA ARG A 96 -0.75 2.46 3.11
C ARG A 96 -1.59 3.04 2.00
N ASP A 97 -0.96 3.55 0.94
CA ASP A 97 -1.65 4.16 -0.20
C ASP A 97 -2.62 3.16 -0.85
N GLU A 98 -2.21 1.90 -1.01
CA GLU A 98 -3.09 0.85 -1.54
C GLU A 98 -4.23 0.46 -0.61
N PHE A 99 -4.00 0.46 0.71
CA PHE A 99 -5.02 0.17 1.71
C PHE A 99 -6.05 1.31 1.76
N ASP A 100 -5.59 2.56 1.88
CA ASP A 100 -6.43 3.76 1.91
C ASP A 100 -7.28 3.89 0.64
N SER A 101 -6.66 3.70 -0.53
CA SER A 101 -7.35 3.72 -1.82
C SER A 101 -8.48 2.70 -1.89
N TYR A 102 -8.29 1.52 -1.28
CA TYR A 102 -9.33 0.51 -1.19
C TYR A 102 -10.45 0.95 -0.25
N SER A 103 -10.13 1.42 0.95
CA SER A 103 -11.10 1.89 1.93
C SER A 103 -11.95 3.04 1.39
N TYR A 104 -11.33 3.95 0.63
CA TYR A 104 -12.03 5.01 -0.09
C TYR A 104 -13.02 4.46 -1.12
N THR A 105 -12.55 3.52 -1.96
CA THR A 105 -13.39 2.89 -2.99
C THR A 105 -14.53 2.10 -2.36
N LEU A 106 -14.27 1.39 -1.28
CA LEU A 106 -15.25 0.61 -0.52
C LEU A 106 -16.37 1.52 0.00
N ASN A 107 -16.02 2.62 0.66
CA ASN A 107 -16.99 3.57 1.20
C ASN A 107 -17.82 4.27 0.12
N ARG A 108 -17.26 4.48 -1.09
CA ARG A 108 -18.04 4.97 -2.23
C ARG A 108 -19.07 3.98 -2.78
N ASN A 109 -18.87 2.68 -2.57
CA ASN A 109 -19.72 1.62 -3.11
C ASN A 109 -20.61 0.93 -2.06
N SER A 110 -20.46 1.30 -0.80
CA SER A 110 -21.29 0.83 0.29
C SER A 110 -22.37 1.84 0.65
N ASN A 111 -23.53 1.38 1.12
CA ASN A 111 -24.56 2.25 1.70
C ASN A 111 -24.36 2.50 3.21
N THR A 112 -23.30 1.94 3.80
CA THR A 112 -22.90 2.15 5.18
C THR A 112 -21.50 2.73 5.22
N ASN A 113 -21.20 3.57 6.21
CA ASN A 113 -19.80 3.94 6.49
C ASN A 113 -19.07 2.70 7.00
N VAL A 114 -18.06 2.26 6.27
CA VAL A 114 -17.25 1.09 6.60
C VAL A 114 -15.91 1.56 7.15
N GLU A 115 -15.71 1.32 8.44
CA GLU A 115 -14.44 1.54 9.10
C GLU A 115 -13.55 0.31 8.93
N THR A 116 -12.53 0.43 8.09
CA THR A 116 -11.53 -0.63 7.87
C THR A 116 -10.40 -0.45 8.87
N LYS A 117 -10.51 -1.06 10.05
CA LYS A 117 -9.42 -1.02 11.03
C LYS A 117 -8.22 -1.83 10.50
N PRO A 118 -7.04 -1.21 10.30
CA PRO A 118 -5.88 -1.94 9.82
C PRO A 118 -5.32 -2.86 10.91
N SER A 119 -4.79 -3.99 10.48
CA SER A 119 -3.97 -4.91 11.27
C SER A 119 -2.67 -5.14 10.52
N PHE A 120 -1.56 -5.19 11.26
CA PHE A 120 -0.22 -5.31 10.71
C PHE A 120 0.34 -6.68 11.07
N ALA A 121 0.87 -7.38 10.08
CA ALA A 121 1.48 -8.69 10.28
C ALA A 121 2.69 -8.87 9.37
N ASN A 122 3.42 -9.95 9.60
CA ASN A 122 4.52 -10.36 8.73
C ASN A 122 4.50 -11.88 8.52
N LEU A 123 5.03 -12.30 7.37
CA LEU A 123 5.38 -13.67 7.06
C LEU A 123 6.90 -13.73 7.00
N SER A 124 7.53 -14.71 7.65
CA SER A 124 8.99 -14.83 7.63
C SER A 124 9.42 -16.28 7.46
N ASN A 125 10.52 -16.47 6.75
CA ASN A 125 11.34 -17.68 6.79
C ASN A 125 12.82 -17.28 7.02
N ASP A 126 13.75 -18.20 6.77
CA ASP A 126 15.18 -17.98 6.96
C ASP A 126 15.78 -16.91 6.04
N SER A 127 15.17 -16.68 4.86
CA SER A 127 15.73 -15.80 3.82
C SER A 127 15.00 -14.47 3.65
N LEU A 128 13.69 -14.42 3.92
CA LEU A 128 12.81 -13.30 3.63
C LEU A 128 11.82 -13.04 4.77
N LYS A 129 11.37 -11.79 4.86
CA LYS A 129 10.31 -11.35 5.76
C LYS A 129 9.40 -10.33 5.07
N VAL A 130 8.22 -10.78 4.67
CA VAL A 130 7.21 -9.98 3.97
C VAL A 130 6.25 -9.34 4.96
N SER A 131 6.18 -8.02 4.95
CA SER A 131 5.18 -7.27 5.72
C SER A 131 3.83 -7.21 4.98
N ASN A 132 2.75 -7.18 5.75
CA ASN A 132 1.41 -6.98 5.22
C ASN A 132 0.54 -6.11 6.11
N ILE A 133 -0.41 -5.44 5.45
CA ILE A 133 -1.53 -4.75 6.06
C ILE A 133 -2.81 -5.46 5.67
N TYR A 134 -3.67 -5.74 6.64
CA TYR A 134 -4.93 -6.44 6.39
C TYR A 134 -6.05 -5.92 7.28
N SER A 135 -7.28 -6.23 6.91
CA SER A 135 -8.47 -5.93 7.70
C SER A 135 -9.58 -6.91 7.38
N VAL A 136 -10.31 -7.32 8.41
CA VAL A 136 -11.57 -8.03 8.29
C VAL A 136 -12.66 -7.13 8.81
N PHE A 137 -13.71 -6.93 8.01
CA PHE A 137 -14.73 -5.93 8.28
C PHE A 137 -16.07 -6.35 7.68
N ASN A 138 -17.15 -5.79 8.23
CA ASN A 138 -18.48 -5.91 7.66
C ASN A 138 -18.75 -4.75 6.71
N ASN A 139 -19.47 -5.01 5.63
CA ASN A 139 -19.95 -3.98 4.71
C ASN A 139 -21.31 -4.36 4.13
N ALA A 140 -21.93 -3.39 3.46
CA ALA A 140 -23.13 -3.60 2.68
C ALA A 140 -22.90 -3.06 1.27
N MET A 141 -22.52 -3.94 0.34
CA MET A 141 -22.12 -3.56 -1.02
C MET A 141 -23.31 -3.60 -1.98
N GLY A 142 -23.36 -2.62 -2.87
CA GLY A 142 -24.37 -2.57 -3.94
C GLY A 142 -24.15 -3.69 -4.96
N GLN A 143 -25.21 -4.42 -5.28
CA GLN A 143 -25.25 -5.42 -6.34
C GLN A 143 -26.39 -5.09 -7.32
N PRO A 144 -26.23 -5.37 -8.63
CA PRO A 144 -27.30 -5.16 -9.58
C PRO A 144 -28.58 -5.91 -9.18
N ASP A 145 -29.71 -5.22 -9.16
CA ASP A 145 -31.03 -5.79 -8.89
C ASP A 145 -31.98 -5.43 -10.02
N PHE A 146 -32.61 -6.45 -10.62
CA PHE A 146 -33.47 -6.27 -11.80
C PHE A 146 -34.65 -5.31 -11.55
N PHE A 147 -35.17 -5.27 -10.32
CA PHE A 147 -36.35 -4.45 -9.98
C PHE A 147 -35.97 -3.11 -9.34
N LYS A 148 -34.88 -3.07 -8.57
CA LYS A 148 -34.50 -1.90 -7.75
C LYS A 148 -33.28 -1.15 -8.29
N GLY A 149 -32.69 -1.61 -9.40
CA GLY A 149 -31.43 -1.10 -9.94
C GLY A 149 -30.23 -1.59 -9.14
N VAL A 150 -30.20 -1.28 -7.84
CA VAL A 150 -29.16 -1.71 -6.90
C VAL A 150 -29.80 -2.25 -5.61
N LYS A 151 -29.36 -3.44 -5.19
CA LYS A 151 -29.66 -4.01 -3.88
C LYS A 151 -28.38 -4.09 -3.07
N TYR A 152 -28.41 -3.56 -1.85
CA TYR A 152 -27.31 -3.69 -0.90
C TYR A 152 -27.41 -5.01 -0.15
N VAL A 153 -26.29 -5.72 -0.08
CA VAL A 153 -26.20 -7.03 0.57
C VAL A 153 -25.08 -6.97 1.60
N ASN A 154 -25.40 -7.33 2.84
CA ASN A 154 -24.43 -7.41 3.92
C ASN A 154 -23.44 -8.53 3.64
N LYS A 155 -22.15 -8.25 3.83
CA LYS A 155 -21.05 -9.20 3.66
C LYS A 155 -20.03 -9.01 4.78
N SER A 156 -19.44 -10.11 5.22
CA SER A 156 -18.13 -10.09 5.87
C SER A 156 -17.08 -10.04 4.77
N SER A 157 -16.03 -9.24 4.92
CA SER A 157 -14.99 -9.11 3.92
C SER A 157 -13.61 -9.04 4.52
N LEU A 158 -12.63 -9.46 3.72
CA LEU A 158 -11.20 -9.45 4.02
C LEU A 158 -10.49 -8.67 2.92
N LEU A 159 -9.58 -7.80 3.33
CA LEU A 159 -8.53 -7.25 2.49
C LEU A 159 -7.19 -7.62 3.13
N SER A 160 -6.23 -8.12 2.34
CA SER A 160 -4.84 -8.21 2.76
C SER A 160 -3.92 -7.86 1.60
N ILE A 161 -2.93 -7.00 1.86
CA ILE A 161 -2.00 -6.47 0.86
C ILE A 161 -0.58 -6.71 1.38
N TYR A 162 0.26 -7.30 0.54
CA TYR A 162 1.61 -7.74 0.89
C TYR A 162 2.65 -6.98 0.07
N GLU A 163 3.75 -6.61 0.74
CA GLU A 163 4.92 -6.00 0.12
C GLU A 163 5.90 -7.11 -0.27
N CYS A 164 5.77 -7.64 -1.49
CA CYS A 164 6.50 -8.81 -1.97
C CYS A 164 7.63 -8.44 -2.92
N GLY A 165 8.45 -7.45 -2.56
CA GLY A 165 9.47 -6.90 -3.43
C GLY A 165 8.86 -6.37 -4.72
N GLY A 166 9.40 -6.79 -5.87
CA GLY A 166 8.93 -6.36 -7.18
C GLY A 166 7.59 -6.91 -7.63
N TRP A 167 6.84 -7.51 -6.71
CA TRP A 167 5.48 -7.99 -6.91
C TRP A 167 4.57 -7.48 -5.80
N THR A 168 3.31 -7.25 -6.14
CA THR A 168 2.24 -7.17 -5.15
C THR A 168 1.43 -8.45 -5.18
N PHE A 169 1.26 -9.04 -4.00
CA PHE A 169 0.27 -10.07 -3.75
C PHE A 169 -0.86 -9.43 -2.93
N LYS A 170 -2.11 -9.67 -3.31
CA LYS A 170 -3.26 -9.10 -2.62
C LYS A 170 -4.43 -10.05 -2.58
N ILE A 171 -5.03 -10.19 -1.42
CA ILE A 171 -6.19 -11.03 -1.15
C ILE A 171 -7.39 -10.12 -0.94
N ARG A 172 -8.48 -10.41 -1.64
CA ARG A 172 -9.82 -9.92 -1.29
C ARG A 172 -10.73 -11.11 -1.09
N ALA A 173 -11.51 -11.11 -0.02
CA ALA A 173 -12.60 -12.06 0.12
C ALA A 173 -13.88 -11.35 0.54
N SER A 174 -15.02 -11.87 0.10
CA SER A 174 -16.35 -11.44 0.54
C SER A 174 -17.21 -12.68 0.76
N SER A 175 -17.89 -12.76 1.89
CA SER A 175 -18.70 -13.92 2.28
C SER A 175 -20.07 -13.50 2.80
N ASP A 176 -21.08 -14.32 2.50
CA ASP A 176 -22.40 -14.25 3.12
C ASP A 176 -22.45 -14.84 4.54
N GLU A 177 -21.57 -15.81 4.84
CA GLU A 177 -21.68 -16.64 6.06
C GLU A 177 -20.41 -16.68 6.91
N MET A 178 -19.22 -16.49 6.33
CA MET A 178 -17.98 -16.56 7.10
C MET A 178 -17.88 -15.41 8.10
N GLY A 179 -17.60 -15.74 9.36
CA GLY A 179 -17.25 -14.78 10.40
C GLY A 179 -15.81 -14.29 10.28
N HIS A 180 -15.40 -13.39 11.19
CA HIS A 180 -14.08 -12.76 11.13
C HIS A 180 -12.94 -13.79 11.23
N ASN A 181 -12.98 -14.66 12.24
CA ASN A 181 -11.96 -15.70 12.44
C ASN A 181 -11.84 -16.65 11.24
N GLN A 182 -12.95 -17.00 10.59
CA GLN A 182 -12.94 -17.87 9.41
C GLN A 182 -12.28 -17.20 8.20
N LEU A 183 -12.48 -15.89 8.04
CA LEU A 183 -11.81 -15.11 6.99
C LEU A 183 -10.32 -14.96 7.27
N GLU A 184 -9.90 -14.81 8.53
CA GLU A 184 -8.48 -14.82 8.91
C GLU A 184 -7.84 -16.19 8.68
N GLU A 185 -8.54 -17.28 9.02
CA GLU A 185 -8.08 -18.63 8.68
C GLU A 185 -7.97 -18.84 7.17
N LEU A 186 -8.92 -18.32 6.38
CA LEU A 186 -8.86 -18.35 4.92
C LEU A 186 -7.63 -17.58 4.41
N LYS A 187 -7.36 -16.38 4.94
CA LYS A 187 -6.15 -15.60 4.64
C LYS A 187 -4.90 -16.46 4.85
N ASN A 188 -4.76 -17.10 6.00
CA ASN A 188 -3.59 -17.91 6.33
C ASN A 188 -3.45 -19.13 5.41
N LYS A 189 -4.56 -19.76 5.01
CA LYS A 189 -4.56 -20.86 4.02
C LYS A 189 -4.10 -20.38 2.64
N VAL A 190 -4.56 -19.20 2.20
CA VAL A 190 -4.14 -18.58 0.94
C VAL A 190 -2.65 -18.26 0.96
N GLU A 191 -2.15 -17.63 2.04
CA GLU A 191 -0.74 -17.27 2.19
C GLU A 191 0.20 -18.47 2.00
N ASN A 192 -0.13 -19.57 2.67
CA ASN A 192 0.66 -20.79 2.67
C ASN A 192 0.58 -21.54 1.33
N TYR A 193 -0.62 -21.70 0.76
CA TYR A 193 -0.79 -22.49 -0.46
C TYR A 193 -0.23 -21.78 -1.69
N PHE A 194 -0.56 -20.49 -1.88
CA PHE A 194 -0.10 -19.74 -3.06
C PHE A 194 1.33 -19.21 -2.90
N GLY A 195 1.92 -19.37 -1.70
CA GLY A 195 3.34 -19.15 -1.45
C GLY A 195 3.76 -17.69 -1.55
N VAL A 196 3.23 -16.83 -0.67
CA VAL A 196 3.56 -15.39 -0.67
C VAL A 196 5.07 -15.14 -0.58
N LEU A 197 5.78 -15.90 0.25
CA LEU A 197 7.24 -15.82 0.36
C LEU A 197 7.97 -16.25 -0.93
N ASN A 198 7.40 -17.19 -1.69
CA ASN A 198 7.95 -17.61 -2.98
C ASN A 198 7.75 -16.53 -4.05
N VAL A 199 6.62 -15.80 -4.01
CA VAL A 199 6.41 -14.64 -4.88
C VAL A 199 7.42 -13.54 -4.57
N ALA A 200 7.65 -13.26 -3.29
CA ALA A 200 8.58 -12.23 -2.85
C ALA A 200 10.05 -12.52 -3.22
N SER A 201 10.43 -13.80 -3.35
CA SER A 201 11.80 -14.18 -3.72
C SER A 201 12.13 -13.98 -5.21
N ILE A 202 11.12 -13.80 -6.08
CA ILE A 202 11.32 -13.68 -7.53
C ILE A 202 12.06 -12.39 -7.91
N LYS A 203 11.74 -11.27 -7.24
CA LYS A 203 12.33 -9.97 -7.50
C LYS A 203 12.47 -9.19 -6.20
N THR A 204 13.61 -9.30 -5.53
CA THR A 204 13.90 -8.56 -4.29
C THR A 204 14.39 -7.14 -4.58
N LEU A 205 14.38 -6.27 -3.57
CA LEU A 205 14.91 -4.91 -3.70
C LEU A 205 16.43 -4.90 -3.91
N PRO A 206 16.97 -3.95 -4.70
CA PRO A 206 18.41 -3.82 -4.95
C PRO A 206 19.12 -3.14 -3.77
N LEU A 207 19.33 -3.87 -2.67
CA LEU A 207 19.90 -3.33 -1.43
C LEU A 207 21.35 -2.81 -1.53
N ASN A 208 22.03 -3.02 -2.67
CA ASN A 208 23.36 -2.46 -2.90
C ASN A 208 23.31 -0.96 -3.22
N ASP A 209 22.16 -0.47 -3.67
CA ASP A 209 21.95 0.94 -3.96
C ASP A 209 21.22 1.62 -2.79
N ALA A 210 21.50 2.91 -2.59
CA ALA A 210 20.65 3.71 -1.70
C ALA A 210 19.32 4.00 -2.41
N PRO A 211 18.18 4.00 -1.70
CA PRO A 211 16.93 4.39 -2.31
C PRO A 211 16.95 5.86 -2.72
N ASP A 212 16.26 6.16 -3.82
CA ASP A 212 16.06 7.51 -4.32
C ASP A 212 15.09 8.29 -3.41
N ILE A 213 15.27 9.62 -3.37
CA ILE A 213 14.37 10.53 -2.65
C ILE A 213 13.63 11.39 -3.66
N ILE A 214 12.30 11.38 -3.59
CA ILE A 214 11.46 12.35 -4.30
C ILE A 214 10.89 13.35 -3.32
N LEU A 215 11.12 14.63 -3.60
CA LEU A 215 10.59 15.75 -2.82
C LEU A 215 9.31 16.28 -3.47
N SER A 216 8.32 16.60 -2.64
CA SER A 216 7.09 17.27 -3.05
C SER A 216 7.37 18.67 -3.64
N ALA A 217 6.42 19.21 -4.40
CA ALA A 217 6.56 20.55 -4.95
C ALA A 217 6.58 21.64 -3.86
N SER A 218 5.85 21.42 -2.76
CA SER A 218 5.70 22.40 -1.68
C SER A 218 6.99 22.66 -0.90
N VAL A 219 7.93 21.71 -0.84
CA VAL A 219 9.21 21.96 -0.17
C VAL A 219 10.13 22.90 -0.95
N LYS A 220 9.84 23.13 -2.24
CA LYS A 220 10.63 24.05 -3.08
C LYS A 220 10.29 25.53 -2.82
N ARG A 221 9.45 25.82 -1.83
CA ARG A 221 9.04 27.18 -1.46
C ARG A 221 10.20 28.03 -0.94
N ASP A 222 11.15 27.41 -0.24
CA ASP A 222 12.42 28.01 0.16
C ASP A 222 13.49 26.94 0.39
N SER A 223 14.73 27.39 0.57
CA SER A 223 15.87 26.52 0.85
C SER A 223 15.72 25.78 2.18
N MET A 224 15.21 26.44 3.23
CA MET A 224 15.09 25.85 4.56
C MET A 224 14.24 24.58 4.55
N MET A 225 13.05 24.67 3.96
CA MET A 225 12.13 23.56 3.84
C MET A 225 12.72 22.42 3.02
N MET A 226 13.36 22.74 1.89
CA MET A 226 14.00 21.75 1.02
C MET A 226 15.12 20.98 1.74
N TYR A 227 16.04 21.68 2.41
CA TYR A 227 17.18 21.05 3.07
C TYR A 227 16.78 20.29 4.34
N ALA A 228 15.89 20.84 5.17
CA ALA A 228 15.38 20.14 6.35
C ALA A 228 14.63 18.86 5.96
N THR A 229 13.80 18.91 4.91
CA THR A 229 13.11 17.72 4.39
C THR A 229 14.11 16.69 3.84
N SER A 230 15.14 17.15 3.13
CA SER A 230 16.19 16.27 2.61
C SER A 230 16.94 15.58 3.74
N GLU A 231 17.20 16.27 4.85
CA GLU A 231 17.81 15.70 6.04
C GLU A 231 16.91 14.66 6.71
N ALA A 232 15.61 14.93 6.80
CA ALA A 232 14.62 13.99 7.30
C ALA A 232 14.61 12.68 6.48
N ALA A 233 14.58 12.80 5.15
CA ALA A 233 14.58 11.66 4.24
C ALA A 233 15.86 10.83 4.36
N LYS A 234 17.04 11.47 4.33
CA LYS A 234 18.33 10.78 4.51
C LYS A 234 18.44 10.08 5.86
N SER A 235 17.98 10.76 6.91
CA SER A 235 17.94 10.21 8.27
C SER A 235 17.02 8.99 8.35
N LYS A 236 15.86 9.01 7.69
CA LYS A 236 14.94 7.87 7.62
C LYS A 236 15.58 6.67 6.89
N ILE A 237 16.26 6.90 5.76
CA ILE A 237 17.03 5.86 5.06
C ILE A 237 18.05 5.21 6.00
N SER A 238 18.83 6.03 6.71
CA SER A 238 19.82 5.55 7.67
C SER A 238 19.18 4.78 8.84
N TRP A 239 18.02 5.23 9.32
CA TRP A 239 17.31 4.54 10.39
C TRP A 239 16.84 3.17 9.94
N LEU A 240 16.20 3.09 8.77
CA LEU A 240 15.69 1.84 8.20
C LEU A 240 16.80 0.81 7.99
N SER A 241 17.97 1.22 7.48
CA SER A 241 19.10 0.31 7.26
C SER A 241 19.73 -0.24 8.55
N GLN A 242 19.58 0.49 9.66
CA GLN A 242 20.15 0.10 10.96
C GLN A 242 19.17 -0.73 11.83
N HIS A 243 17.86 -0.57 11.63
CA HIS A 243 16.84 -1.13 12.52
C HIS A 243 16.00 -2.23 11.86
N LEU A 244 15.96 -2.32 10.52
CA LEU A 244 15.28 -3.40 9.83
C LEU A 244 16.22 -4.55 9.52
N GLU A 245 15.71 -5.77 9.63
CA GLU A 245 16.46 -6.96 9.23
C GLU A 245 16.70 -6.93 7.72
N LYS A 246 17.88 -7.41 7.28
CA LYS A 246 18.18 -7.50 5.83
C LYS A 246 17.11 -8.28 5.06
N LYS A 247 16.57 -9.36 5.66
CA LYS A 247 15.50 -10.18 5.06
C LYS A 247 14.16 -9.43 4.91
N GLU A 248 13.91 -8.41 5.73
CA GLU A 248 12.73 -7.52 5.62
C GLU A 248 12.95 -6.51 4.49
N LEU A 249 14.14 -5.88 4.48
CA LEU A 249 14.55 -4.92 3.46
C LEU A 249 14.52 -5.52 2.04
N LEU A 250 14.84 -6.81 1.89
CA LEU A 250 14.80 -7.51 0.60
C LEU A 250 13.40 -7.52 -0.05
N THR A 251 12.34 -7.40 0.74
CA THR A 251 10.96 -7.43 0.24
C THR A 251 10.25 -6.08 0.32
N GLY A 252 10.75 -5.14 1.12
CA GLY A 252 10.05 -3.89 1.36
C GLY A 252 10.70 -3.03 2.44
N PHE A 253 10.19 -1.80 2.61
CA PHE A 253 10.69 -0.86 3.61
C PHE A 253 9.60 0.14 4.01
N HIS A 254 8.39 -0.38 4.20
CA HIS A 254 7.24 0.40 4.59
C HIS A 254 7.49 1.21 5.88
N ASP A 255 6.87 2.38 5.95
CA ASP A 255 6.95 3.30 7.09
C ASP A 255 5.75 3.19 8.04
N MET A 256 5.12 2.02 8.08
CA MET A 256 4.05 1.71 9.05
C MET A 256 4.60 1.57 10.48
N LYS A 257 5.92 1.39 10.66
CA LYS A 257 6.56 1.47 11.99
C LYS A 257 6.80 2.93 12.35
N ILE A 258 6.09 3.40 13.37
CA ILE A 258 6.03 4.82 13.75
C ILE A 258 7.39 5.43 14.11
N ASP A 259 8.31 4.65 14.68
CA ASP A 259 9.60 5.13 15.16
C ASP A 259 10.48 5.72 14.05
N SER A 260 10.41 5.16 12.84
CA SER A 260 11.15 5.69 11.68
C SER A 260 10.68 7.09 11.28
N GLU A 261 9.38 7.36 11.40
CA GLU A 261 8.80 8.65 11.08
C GLU A 261 9.13 9.67 12.17
N ILE A 262 9.01 9.29 13.46
CA ILE A 262 9.42 10.13 14.60
C ILE A 262 10.86 10.58 14.41
N TYR A 263 11.78 9.62 14.19
CA TYR A 263 13.20 9.92 14.00
C TYR A 263 13.43 10.90 12.86
N SER A 264 12.74 10.72 11.74
CA SER A 264 12.86 11.62 10.59
C SER A 264 12.37 13.04 10.88
N ILE A 265 11.26 13.19 11.61
CA ILE A 265 10.69 14.48 12.02
C ILE A 265 11.62 15.19 13.01
N GLU A 266 12.15 14.46 13.99
CA GLU A 266 13.12 15.01 14.95
C GLU A 266 14.37 15.55 14.25
N LYS A 267 14.85 14.84 13.22
CA LYS A 267 15.98 15.29 12.39
C LYS A 267 15.64 16.51 11.55
N MET A 268 14.43 16.56 10.99
CA MET A 268 13.92 17.74 10.28
C MET A 268 13.90 18.98 11.20
N ILE A 269 13.34 18.84 12.40
CA ILE A 269 13.27 19.91 13.41
C ILE A 269 14.67 20.32 13.89
N SER A 270 15.56 19.35 14.14
CA SER A 270 16.93 19.62 14.58
C SER A 270 17.71 20.41 13.53
N TYR A 271 17.56 20.05 12.26
CA TYR A 271 18.18 20.76 11.15
C TYR A 271 17.71 22.22 11.10
N TYR A 272 16.39 22.44 11.19
CA TYR A 272 15.81 23.77 11.22
C TYR A 272 16.36 24.61 12.39
N LYS A 273 16.37 24.07 13.61
CA LYS A 273 16.86 24.77 14.80
C LYS A 273 18.35 25.17 14.66
N ALA A 274 19.16 24.33 14.02
CA ALA A 274 20.59 24.60 13.83
C ALA A 274 20.88 25.65 12.74
N HIS A 275 20.02 25.76 11.73
CA HIS A 275 20.27 26.59 10.53
C HIS A 275 19.26 27.73 10.36
N GLU A 276 18.43 28.04 11.37
CA GLU A 276 17.35 29.04 11.28
C GLU A 276 17.85 30.41 10.76
N LYS A 277 19.11 30.74 11.05
CA LYS A 277 19.73 32.03 10.68
C LYS A 277 20.48 31.99 9.35
N ASP A 278 20.61 30.83 8.74
CA ASP A 278 21.50 30.65 7.59
C ASP A 278 20.85 31.13 6.29
N TRP A 279 19.52 31.12 6.20
CA TRP A 279 18.76 31.48 4.99
C TRP A 279 17.53 32.34 5.29
N PRO A 280 17.03 33.13 4.32
CA PRO A 280 15.69 33.69 4.39
C PRO A 280 14.64 32.58 4.43
N ILE A 281 13.73 32.65 5.40
CA ILE A 281 12.68 31.65 5.62
C ILE A 281 11.32 32.21 5.21
N ASN A 282 10.57 31.46 4.40
CA ASN A 282 9.20 31.80 4.06
C ASN A 282 8.32 31.75 5.32
N ARG A 283 7.32 32.64 5.42
CA ARG A 283 6.36 32.67 6.53
C ARG A 283 5.70 31.31 6.76
N ASP A 284 5.33 30.60 5.70
CA ASP A 284 4.66 29.30 5.80
C ASP A 284 5.61 28.21 6.31
N THR A 285 6.88 28.25 5.90
CA THR A 285 7.93 27.35 6.42
C THR A 285 8.14 27.59 7.92
N LYS A 286 8.27 28.86 8.32
CA LYS A 286 8.42 29.22 9.74
C LYS A 286 7.21 28.75 10.56
N LYS A 287 5.99 29.02 10.07
CA LYS A 287 4.75 28.55 10.70
C LYS A 287 4.74 27.02 10.86
N TYR A 288 5.07 26.27 9.81
CA TYR A 288 5.16 24.82 9.85
C TYR A 288 6.12 24.33 10.95
N PHE A 289 7.35 24.86 10.99
CA PHE A 289 8.33 24.45 11.99
C PHE A 289 7.93 24.86 13.41
N ASP A 290 7.38 26.06 13.60
CA ASP A 290 6.88 26.51 14.91
C ASP A 290 5.77 25.57 15.43
N GLU A 291 4.87 25.10 14.56
CA GLU A 291 3.82 24.14 14.91
C GLU A 291 4.38 22.74 15.18
N MET A 292 5.27 22.23 14.32
CA MET A 292 5.93 20.92 14.53
C MET A 292 6.79 20.88 15.79
N ILE A 293 7.47 21.97 16.13
CA ILE A 293 8.24 22.10 17.38
C ILE A 293 7.30 22.02 18.58
N LYS A 294 6.15 22.72 18.55
CA LYS A 294 5.15 22.62 19.62
C LYS A 294 4.63 21.21 19.79
N ILE A 295 4.31 20.51 18.69
CA ILE A 295 3.86 19.12 18.72
C ILE A 295 4.94 18.23 19.40
N ALA A 296 6.21 18.39 18.98
CA ALA A 296 7.33 17.63 19.51
C ALA A 296 7.59 17.89 21.01
N GLU A 297 7.66 19.16 21.42
CA GLU A 297 7.95 19.55 22.80
C GLU A 297 6.83 19.18 23.78
N ASN A 298 5.59 18.96 23.29
CA ASN A 298 4.48 18.44 24.09
C ASN A 298 4.37 16.90 24.04
N GLY A 299 5.32 16.19 23.41
CA GLY A 299 5.31 14.73 23.32
C GLY A 299 4.19 14.15 22.45
N ARG A 300 3.65 14.94 21.50
CA ARG A 300 2.48 14.59 20.69
C ARG A 300 2.82 14.07 19.28
N LEU A 301 4.09 13.76 18.99
CA LEU A 301 4.50 13.29 17.65
C LEU A 301 3.80 12.00 17.23
N LYS A 302 3.60 11.04 18.15
CA LYS A 302 2.92 9.79 17.82
C LYS A 302 1.48 10.00 17.38
N ASP A 303 0.75 10.83 18.13
CA ASP A 303 -0.63 11.19 17.82
C ASP A 303 -0.71 11.97 16.49
N HIS A 304 0.22 12.91 16.26
CA HIS A 304 0.35 13.65 15.00
C HIS A 304 0.54 12.73 13.81
N ILE A 305 1.49 11.79 13.91
CA ILE A 305 1.78 10.84 12.84
C ILE A 305 0.58 9.92 12.59
N TYR A 306 -0.12 9.50 13.65
CA TYR A 306 -1.31 8.68 13.54
C TYR A 306 -2.43 9.41 12.78
N GLU A 307 -2.68 10.68 13.09
CA GLU A 307 -3.63 11.50 12.35
C GLU A 307 -3.20 11.71 10.90
N LYS A 308 -1.95 12.13 10.68
CA LYS A 308 -1.34 12.37 9.36
C LYS A 308 -1.53 11.19 8.39
N PHE A 309 -1.46 9.97 8.91
CA PHE A 309 -1.62 8.75 8.12
C PHE A 309 -2.98 8.06 8.31
N HIS A 310 -3.99 8.78 8.80
CA HIS A 310 -5.37 8.28 8.96
C HIS A 310 -5.47 6.96 9.73
N GLY A 311 -4.61 6.75 10.73
CA GLY A 311 -4.54 5.53 11.52
C GLY A 311 -3.91 4.33 10.81
N LEU A 312 -3.37 4.49 9.59
CA LEU A 312 -2.67 3.45 8.84
C LEU A 312 -1.20 3.30 9.28
N ILE A 313 -0.96 3.35 10.58
CA ILE A 313 0.36 3.19 11.18
C ILE A 313 0.26 2.34 12.45
N ASP A 314 1.30 1.58 12.75
CA ASP A 314 1.37 0.71 13.93
C ASP A 314 1.54 1.56 15.19
N TYR A 315 0.39 1.97 15.74
CA TYR A 315 0.27 2.68 17.01
C TYR A 315 -1.02 2.26 17.74
N PRO A 316 -0.96 1.20 18.57
CA PRO A 316 -2.15 0.62 19.22
C PRO A 316 -2.97 1.61 20.05
N GLU A 317 -2.31 2.58 20.68
CA GLU A 317 -2.96 3.61 21.51
C GLU A 317 -3.61 4.73 20.69
N GLY A 318 -3.30 4.82 19.39
CA GLY A 318 -3.68 5.94 18.52
C GLY A 318 -5.18 6.20 18.48
N GLU A 319 -5.99 5.16 18.33
CA GLU A 319 -7.45 5.31 18.28
C GLU A 319 -8.01 5.91 19.58
N SER A 320 -7.53 5.45 20.74
CA SER A 320 -7.97 5.95 22.04
C SER A 320 -7.53 7.39 22.33
N ARG A 321 -6.53 7.90 21.61
CA ARG A 321 -5.95 9.24 21.80
C ARG A 321 -6.42 10.27 20.78
N LYS A 322 -7.19 9.84 19.79
CA LYS A 322 -7.62 10.68 18.66
C LYS A 322 -8.38 11.93 19.10
N GLU A 323 -9.37 11.78 19.98
CA GLU A 323 -10.16 12.91 20.48
C GLU A 323 -9.32 13.90 21.30
N ASP A 324 -8.46 13.39 22.18
CA ASP A 324 -7.53 14.21 22.96
C ASP A 324 -6.55 14.98 22.07
N TYR A 325 -6.07 14.37 20.98
CA TYR A 325 -5.18 15.02 20.04
C TYR A 325 -5.86 16.13 19.23
N VAL A 326 -7.12 15.91 18.80
CA VAL A 326 -7.93 16.95 18.17
C VAL A 326 -8.09 18.15 19.11
N GLN A 327 -8.39 17.91 20.39
CA GLN A 327 -8.49 18.99 21.37
C GLN A 327 -7.16 19.73 21.56
N PHE A 328 -6.04 18.99 21.63
CA PHE A 328 -4.71 19.59 21.70
C PHE A 328 -4.42 20.52 20.50
N LYS A 329 -4.76 20.12 19.27
CA LYS A 329 -4.56 20.97 18.09
C LYS A 329 -5.37 22.26 18.17
N ILE A 330 -6.62 22.18 18.65
CA ILE A 330 -7.49 23.34 18.86
C ILE A 330 -6.85 24.28 19.89
N ASP A 331 -6.47 23.74 21.06
CA ASP A 331 -5.92 24.52 22.17
C ASP A 331 -4.57 25.19 21.82
N LYS A 332 -3.77 24.55 20.96
CA LYS A 332 -2.46 25.05 20.52
C LYS A 332 -2.48 25.77 19.18
N ASN A 333 -3.65 25.89 18.56
CA ASN A 333 -3.86 26.48 17.23
C ASN A 333 -2.89 25.90 16.18
N ILE A 334 -2.83 24.56 16.11
CA ILE A 334 -2.05 23.80 15.12
C ILE A 334 -2.88 23.65 13.86
N SER A 335 -2.29 23.93 12.70
CA SER A 335 -2.97 23.85 11.42
C SER A 335 -2.83 22.47 10.75
N GLU A 336 -3.76 22.16 9.84
CA GLU A 336 -3.73 20.94 9.01
C GLU A 336 -2.53 20.90 8.05
N ASP A 337 -1.87 22.04 7.79
CA ASP A 337 -0.68 22.12 6.93
C ASP A 337 0.46 21.21 7.45
N THR A 338 0.45 20.88 8.74
CA THR A 338 1.42 19.98 9.39
C THR A 338 1.29 18.51 8.96
N ASN A 339 0.16 18.13 8.35
CA ASN A 339 -0.12 16.78 7.84
C ASN A 339 0.44 16.55 6.43
N GLU A 340 1.05 17.55 5.80
CA GLU A 340 1.58 17.41 4.45
C GLU A 340 2.72 16.37 4.36
N ILE A 341 2.70 15.57 3.28
CA ILE A 341 3.73 14.57 2.98
C ILE A 341 4.78 15.20 2.08
N PHE A 342 5.94 15.50 2.65
CA PHE A 342 6.98 16.25 1.95
C PHE A 342 7.90 15.44 1.05
N TYR A 343 8.03 14.14 1.31
CA TYR A 343 8.93 13.28 0.54
C TYR A 343 8.43 11.84 0.49
N LYS A 344 8.90 11.10 -0.52
CA LYS A 344 8.89 9.64 -0.56
C LYS A 344 10.30 9.12 -0.81
N ILE A 345 10.60 7.97 -0.25
CA ILE A 345 11.82 7.21 -0.50
C ILE A 345 11.42 6.01 -1.34
N PHE A 346 12.14 5.72 -2.43
CA PHE A 346 11.76 4.64 -3.33
C PHE A 346 12.96 3.90 -3.93
N PHE A 347 12.75 2.64 -4.29
CA PHE A 347 13.63 1.89 -5.18
C PHE A 347 12.97 1.73 -6.55
N LYS A 348 13.75 1.93 -7.61
CA LYS A 348 13.39 1.46 -8.94
C LYS A 348 13.75 -0.01 -9.07
N LEU A 349 12.88 -0.75 -9.74
CA LEU A 349 13.03 -2.18 -9.94
C LEU A 349 13.30 -2.44 -11.42
N GLU A 350 14.58 -2.55 -11.78
CA GLU A 350 15.02 -2.81 -13.16
C GLU A 350 14.43 -4.09 -13.77
#